data_AF-A0ABC9TUX9-F1
#
_entry.id   AF-A0ABC9TUX9-F1
#
_cell.length_a   1.000
_cell.length_b   1.000
_cell.length_c   1.000
_cell.angle_alpha   90.00
_cell.angle_beta   90.00
_cell.angle_gamma   90.00
#
_symmetry.space_group_name_H-M   'P 1'
#
loop_
_entity.id
_entity.type
_entity.pdbx_description
1 polymer ?
#
loop_
_entity_poly.entity_id
_entity_poly.type
_entity_poly.pdbx_seq_one_letter_code
_entity_poly.pdbx_strand_id
1 'polypeptide(L)'
;HRAGLLNLADYEIVEQYNAEAKGLCNYYNLACDYHTLDYFCYLMEYSCLKTIANKHKTSIRKIIRQYKDGKTWSVPYETKAGTKRVRPVKIADCKRGEASDIIYQRKKFSWKTTIRQRLNARVCELCGCKEADLYEVHVIRNLNELGNSDWETVMKKKRRKTLVVCSKCHERIHKH
;
A
#
# COMPACT_ATOMS: atom_id res chain seq x y z
N HIS A 1 -1.80 10.82 -9.92
CA HIS A 1 -1.98 9.52 -9.25
C HIS A 1 -0.63 8.82 -9.22
N ARG A 2 -0.30 8.06 -8.18
CA ARG A 2 1.02 7.42 -8.06
C ARG A 2 0.90 5.91 -8.29
N ALA A 3 1.32 5.45 -9.48
CA ALA A 3 1.22 4.05 -9.88
C ALA A 3 1.97 3.07 -8.94
N GLY A 4 3.07 3.53 -8.32
CA GLY A 4 3.85 2.73 -7.38
C GLY A 4 3.09 2.31 -6.11
N LEU A 5 2.04 3.05 -5.72
CA LEU A 5 1.29 2.82 -4.47
C LEU A 5 0.07 1.91 -4.64
N LEU A 6 -0.33 1.58 -5.87
CA LEU A 6 -1.54 0.79 -6.17
C LEU A 6 -1.54 -0.61 -5.53
N ASN A 7 -0.36 -1.03 -5.10
CA ASN A 7 -0.02 -2.34 -4.61
C ASN A 7 -0.15 -2.48 -3.08
N LEU A 8 -0.26 -1.38 -2.35
CA LEU A 8 -0.45 -1.32 -0.92
C LEU A 8 -1.92 -1.43 -0.54
N ALA A 9 -2.22 -1.70 0.74
CA ALA A 9 -3.57 -1.56 1.28
C ALA A 9 -4.03 -0.09 1.28
N ASP A 10 -5.34 0.16 1.27
CA ASP A 10 -5.86 1.53 1.16
C ASP A 10 -5.40 2.43 2.31
N TYR A 11 -5.38 1.90 3.54
CA TYR A 11 -4.94 2.65 4.71
C TYR A 11 -3.44 3.00 4.64
N GLU A 12 -2.59 2.08 4.15
CA GLU A 12 -1.15 2.31 3.97
C GLU A 12 -0.89 3.40 2.91
N ILE A 13 -1.72 3.48 1.87
CA ILE A 13 -1.66 4.58 0.90
C ILE A 13 -1.92 5.90 1.60
N VAL A 14 -2.96 5.99 2.43
CA VAL A 14 -3.29 7.22 3.18
C VAL A 14 -2.17 7.58 4.15
N GLU A 15 -1.64 6.61 4.90
CA GLU A 15 -0.53 6.83 5.83
C GLU A 15 0.74 7.34 5.14
N GLN A 16 1.06 6.82 3.96
CA GLN A 16 2.18 7.28 3.15
C GLN A 16 2.02 8.77 2.77
N TYR A 17 0.85 9.14 2.24
CA TYR A 17 0.57 10.53 1.88
C TYR A 17 0.58 11.44 3.11
N ASN A 18 0.04 10.97 4.24
CA ASN A 18 0.03 11.69 5.50
C ASN A 18 1.44 11.93 6.04
N ALA A 19 2.31 10.94 5.99
CA ALA A 19 3.67 11.05 6.49
C ALA A 19 4.50 12.02 5.65
N GLU A 20 4.32 12.02 4.31
CA GLU A 20 4.90 13.02 3.42
C GLU A 20 4.38 14.43 3.69
N ALA A 21 3.06 14.59 3.85
CA ALA A 21 2.44 15.88 4.14
C ALA A 21 2.91 16.44 5.49
N LYS A 22 2.97 15.59 6.53
CA LYS A 22 3.53 15.96 7.84
C LYS A 22 4.99 16.37 7.74
N GLY A 23 5.82 15.65 6.99
CA GLY A 23 7.23 15.99 6.82
C GLY A 23 7.42 17.40 6.24
N LEU A 24 6.65 17.75 5.20
CA LEU A 24 6.69 19.09 4.62
C LEU A 24 6.10 20.17 5.53
N CYS A 25 4.99 19.87 6.22
CA CYS A 25 4.42 20.79 7.21
C CYS A 25 5.40 21.06 8.36
N ASN A 26 6.11 20.03 8.85
CA ASN A 26 7.09 20.20 9.91
C ASN A 26 8.29 21.01 9.43
N TYR A 27 8.80 20.73 8.22
CA TYR A 27 9.93 21.45 7.63
C TYR A 27 9.66 22.96 7.50
N TYR A 28 8.46 23.32 7.04
CA TYR A 28 8.06 24.72 6.85
C TYR A 28 7.38 25.34 8.08
N ASN A 29 7.39 24.71 9.25
CA ASN A 29 6.61 25.14 10.41
C ASN A 29 6.95 26.56 10.92
N LEU A 30 8.17 27.04 10.64
CA LEU A 30 8.64 28.38 10.99
C LEU A 30 8.50 29.41 9.85
N ALA A 31 7.97 29.01 8.70
CA ALA A 31 7.81 29.90 7.56
C ALA A 31 6.67 30.90 7.80
N CYS A 32 6.88 32.18 7.43
CA CYS A 32 5.87 33.23 7.59
C CYS A 32 4.57 32.94 6.81
N ASP A 33 4.69 32.21 5.71
CA ASP A 33 3.62 31.83 4.79
C ASP A 33 3.05 30.42 5.08
N TYR A 34 3.23 29.89 6.30
CA TYR A 34 2.78 28.55 6.69
C TYR A 34 1.32 28.22 6.31
N HIS A 35 0.44 29.22 6.35
CA HIS A 35 -0.97 29.08 5.98
C HIS A 35 -1.18 28.61 4.52
N THR A 36 -0.24 28.88 3.62
CA THR A 36 -0.27 28.40 2.22
C THR A 36 -0.21 26.86 2.13
N LEU A 37 0.31 26.18 3.16
CA LEU A 37 0.37 24.72 3.23
C LEU A 37 -0.99 24.06 3.40
N ASP A 38 -2.06 24.82 3.68
CA ASP A 38 -3.43 24.29 3.68
C ASP A 38 -3.83 23.84 2.27
N TYR A 39 -3.51 24.66 1.26
CA TYR A 39 -3.72 24.30 -0.15
C TYR A 39 -2.85 23.10 -0.56
N PHE A 40 -1.61 23.02 -0.04
CA PHE A 40 -0.74 21.87 -0.25
C PHE A 40 -1.35 20.58 0.34
N CYS A 41 -1.89 20.63 1.58
CA CYS A 41 -2.59 19.51 2.20
C CYS A 41 -3.79 19.07 1.35
N TYR A 42 -4.57 20.01 0.82
CA TYR A 42 -5.67 19.74 -0.09
C TYR A 42 -5.20 19.02 -1.39
N LEU A 43 -4.11 19.48 -2.00
CA LEU A 43 -3.55 18.85 -3.18
C LEU A 43 -3.07 17.42 -2.90
N MET A 44 -2.44 17.20 -1.76
CA MET A 44 -2.00 15.87 -1.30
C MET A 44 -3.18 14.93 -1.07
N GLU A 45 -4.23 15.42 -0.42
CA GLU A 45 -5.48 14.69 -0.21
C GLU A 45 -6.11 14.25 -1.54
N TYR A 46 -6.22 15.18 -2.50
CA TYR A 46 -6.79 14.89 -3.82
C TYR A 46 -5.94 13.89 -4.62
N SER A 47 -4.60 14.01 -4.54
CA SER A 47 -3.66 13.05 -5.15
C SER A 47 -3.78 11.64 -4.55
N CYS A 48 -3.97 11.56 -3.23
CA CYS A 48 -4.24 10.31 -2.52
C CYS A 48 -5.55 9.67 -3.00
N LEU A 49 -6.64 10.44 -3.03
CA LEU A 49 -7.94 9.99 -3.52
C LEU A 49 -7.88 9.48 -4.96
N LYS A 50 -7.16 10.19 -5.85
CA LYS A 50 -6.97 9.75 -7.25
C LYS A 50 -6.21 8.42 -7.32
N THR A 51 -5.27 8.19 -6.42
CA THR A 51 -4.49 6.94 -6.36
C THR A 51 -5.36 5.76 -5.90
N ILE A 52 -6.17 5.95 -4.86
CA ILE A 52 -7.13 4.94 -4.39
C ILE A 52 -8.19 4.65 -5.46
N ALA A 53 -8.74 5.70 -6.08
CA ALA A 53 -9.71 5.57 -7.16
C ALA A 53 -9.14 4.76 -8.35
N ASN A 54 -7.89 5.02 -8.74
CA ASN A 54 -7.22 4.25 -9.78
C ASN A 54 -7.01 2.78 -9.39
N LYS A 55 -6.64 2.51 -8.13
CA LYS A 55 -6.46 1.14 -7.61
C LYS A 55 -7.75 0.32 -7.71
N HIS A 56 -8.89 0.92 -7.41
CA HIS A 56 -10.20 0.26 -7.46
C HIS A 56 -10.89 0.39 -8.82
N LYS A 57 -10.26 1.06 -9.80
CA LYS A 57 -10.85 1.40 -11.10
C LYS A 57 -12.20 2.11 -10.96
N THR A 58 -12.29 3.06 -10.03
CA THR A 58 -13.49 3.85 -9.75
C THR A 58 -13.20 5.35 -9.85
N SER A 59 -14.22 6.19 -9.61
CA SER A 59 -14.05 7.63 -9.53
C SER A 59 -13.80 8.09 -8.09
N ILE A 60 -13.14 9.24 -7.92
CA ILE A 60 -12.90 9.86 -6.60
C ILE A 60 -14.20 9.99 -5.81
N ARG A 61 -15.30 10.42 -6.46
CA ARG A 61 -16.60 10.59 -5.82
C ARG A 61 -17.12 9.28 -5.20
N LYS A 62 -16.90 8.14 -5.86
CA LYS A 62 -17.28 6.82 -5.31
C LYS A 62 -16.44 6.46 -4.09
N ILE A 63 -15.12 6.70 -4.14
CA ILE A 63 -14.22 6.48 -3.00
C ILE A 63 -14.60 7.35 -1.79
N ILE A 64 -14.85 8.65 -2.00
CA ILE A 64 -15.29 9.55 -0.93
C ILE A 64 -16.61 9.06 -0.31
N ARG A 65 -17.56 8.61 -1.14
CA ARG A 65 -18.85 8.07 -0.65
C ARG A 65 -18.65 6.79 0.16
N GLN A 66 -17.76 5.90 -0.28
CA GLN A 66 -17.45 4.64 0.39
C GLN A 66 -16.78 4.85 1.75
N TYR A 67 -15.83 5.78 1.83
CA TYR A 67 -15.05 6.06 3.03
C TYR A 67 -15.55 7.30 3.80
N LYS A 68 -16.79 7.74 3.56
CA LYS A 68 -17.35 8.92 4.20
C LYS A 68 -17.40 8.73 5.71
N ASP A 69 -16.89 9.71 6.45
CA ASP A 69 -16.82 9.72 7.89
C ASP A 69 -17.10 11.14 8.42
N GLY A 70 -18.37 11.40 8.73
CA GLY A 70 -18.86 12.74 9.11
C GLY A 70 -18.63 13.78 8.00
N LYS A 71 -17.86 14.83 8.35
CA LYS A 71 -17.48 15.94 7.44
C LYS A 71 -16.22 15.64 6.61
N THR A 72 -15.58 14.49 6.78
CA THR A 72 -14.35 14.12 6.07
C THR A 72 -14.47 12.66 5.60
N TRP A 73 -13.40 12.07 5.08
CA TRP A 73 -13.32 10.65 4.74
C TRP A 73 -12.19 9.99 5.51
N SER A 74 -12.34 8.71 5.82
CA SER A 74 -11.33 7.96 6.55
C SER A 74 -11.40 6.48 6.18
N VAL A 75 -10.24 5.83 6.12
CA VAL A 75 -10.11 4.42 5.73
C VAL A 75 -9.97 3.57 7.00
N PRO A 76 -10.83 2.55 7.20
CA PRO A 76 -10.70 1.64 8.34
C PRO A 76 -9.52 0.68 8.16
N TYR A 77 -8.89 0.31 9.26
CA TYR A 77 -7.86 -0.74 9.32
C TYR A 77 -7.94 -1.47 10.68
N GLU A 78 -7.57 -2.75 10.68
CA GLU A 78 -7.64 -3.59 11.88
C GLU A 78 -6.38 -3.47 12.73
N THR A 79 -6.55 -3.35 14.04
CA THR A 79 -5.46 -3.43 15.02
C THR A 79 -5.79 -4.47 16.08
N LYS A 80 -4.79 -4.92 16.84
CA LYS A 80 -4.99 -5.85 17.98
C LYS A 80 -6.00 -5.33 19.02
N ALA A 81 -6.19 -4.00 19.08
CA ALA A 81 -7.10 -3.32 20.00
C ALA A 81 -8.45 -2.93 19.33
N GLY A 82 -8.71 -3.42 18.11
CA GLY A 82 -9.95 -3.14 17.36
C GLY A 82 -9.73 -2.34 16.08
N THR A 83 -10.84 -2.02 15.40
CA THR A 83 -10.85 -1.28 14.13
C THR A 83 -10.56 0.19 14.37
N LYS A 84 -9.45 0.68 13.81
CA LYS A 84 -9.10 2.10 13.78
C LYS A 84 -9.36 2.68 12.40
N ARG A 85 -9.35 4.01 12.28
CA ARG A 85 -9.56 4.72 11.02
C ARG A 85 -8.44 5.72 10.79
N VAL A 86 -7.93 5.78 9.57
CA VAL A 86 -6.94 6.77 9.14
C VAL A 86 -7.62 7.82 8.27
N ARG A 87 -7.44 9.10 8.62
CA ARG A 87 -7.94 10.24 7.86
C ARG A 87 -6.79 11.04 7.25
N PRO A 88 -7.01 11.85 6.21
CA PRO A 88 -5.99 12.76 5.70
C PRO A 88 -5.56 13.78 6.77
N VAL A 89 -4.28 14.14 6.74
CA VAL A 89 -3.67 15.18 7.58
C VAL A 89 -4.13 16.56 7.12
N LYS A 90 -4.47 17.41 8.08
CA LYS A 90 -4.75 18.83 7.89
C LYS A 90 -3.66 19.67 8.53
N ILE A 91 -3.52 20.91 8.08
CA ILE A 91 -2.55 21.87 8.64
C ILE A 91 -2.69 22.04 10.16
N ALA A 92 -3.92 22.00 10.68
CA ALA A 92 -4.20 22.10 12.12
C ALA A 92 -3.63 20.93 12.93
N ASP A 93 -3.43 19.76 12.30
CA ASP A 93 -2.84 18.59 12.95
C ASP A 93 -1.32 18.75 13.15
N CYS A 94 -0.68 19.63 12.38
CA CYS A 94 0.77 19.85 12.39
C CYS A 94 1.20 21.01 13.29
N LYS A 95 0.28 21.89 13.70
CA LYS A 95 0.58 23.09 14.51
C LYS A 95 0.93 22.82 15.99
N ARG A 96 0.72 21.60 16.51
CA ARG A 96 0.73 21.32 17.96
C ARG A 96 1.98 20.62 18.52
N GLY A 97 3.00 20.35 17.71
CA GLY A 97 4.21 19.66 18.19
C GLY A 97 5.43 20.56 18.10
N GLU A 98 6.28 20.51 19.13
CA GLU A 98 7.71 20.85 19.04
C GLU A 98 8.24 20.43 17.67
N ALA A 99 9.08 21.26 17.05
CA ALA A 99 9.72 20.96 15.79
C ALA A 99 10.60 19.71 15.97
N SER A 100 9.97 18.54 15.93
CA SER A 100 10.66 17.28 15.93
C SER A 100 11.22 17.16 14.52
N ASP A 101 12.53 17.06 14.41
CA ASP A 101 13.29 16.68 13.22
C ASP A 101 12.97 15.23 12.81
N ILE A 102 11.67 14.88 12.76
CA ILE A 102 11.19 13.70 12.07
C ILE A 102 11.34 14.05 10.59
N ILE A 103 12.58 13.93 10.12
CA ILE A 103 12.88 13.72 8.71
C ILE A 103 11.96 12.57 8.35
N TYR A 104 10.97 12.85 7.51
CA TYR A 104 10.25 11.80 6.83
C TYR A 104 11.32 11.05 6.02
N GLN A 105 11.91 10.02 6.62
CA GLN A 105 12.70 9.07 5.90
C GLN A 105 11.71 8.45 4.95
N ARG A 106 11.75 8.94 3.70
CA ARG A 106 11.09 8.31 2.57
C ARG A 106 11.57 6.87 2.65
N LYS A 107 10.76 5.99 3.26
CA LYS A 107 11.08 4.56 3.33
C LYS A 107 11.43 4.23 1.90
N LYS A 108 12.70 3.87 1.64
CA LYS A 108 13.10 3.36 0.34
C LYS A 108 12.08 2.28 0.09
N PHE A 109 11.14 2.57 -0.81
CA PHE A 109 10.08 1.63 -1.10
C PHE A 109 10.86 0.41 -1.54
N SER A 110 10.76 -0.67 -0.77
CA SER A 110 10.97 -1.97 -1.34
C SER A 110 9.82 -2.07 -2.33
N TRP A 111 10.04 -1.50 -3.52
CA TRP A 111 9.30 -1.78 -4.73
C TRP A 111 8.98 -3.25 -4.65
N LYS A 112 7.69 -3.61 -4.82
CA LYS A 112 7.28 -5.02 -4.90
C LYS A 112 8.43 -5.78 -5.55
N THR A 113 9.08 -6.65 -4.78
CA THR A 113 10.32 -7.29 -5.22
C THR A 113 10.05 -7.81 -6.62
N THR A 114 10.82 -7.33 -7.60
CA THR A 114 10.61 -7.75 -8.99
C THR A 114 10.65 -9.27 -9.05
N ILE A 115 10.08 -9.88 -10.08
CA ILE A 115 10.13 -11.34 -10.18
C ILE A 115 11.57 -11.86 -10.05
N ARG A 116 12.53 -11.11 -10.59
CA ARG A 116 13.97 -11.36 -10.46
C ARG A 116 14.46 -11.27 -9.01
N GLN A 117 14.07 -10.23 -8.26
CA GLN A 117 14.44 -10.12 -6.83
C GLN A 117 13.82 -11.24 -5.99
N ARG A 118 12.61 -11.68 -6.30
CA ARG A 118 11.92 -12.80 -5.61
C ARG A 118 12.61 -14.13 -5.91
N LEU A 119 13.01 -14.35 -7.16
CA LEU A 119 13.78 -15.53 -7.58
C LEU A 119 15.14 -15.55 -6.87
N ASN A 120 15.84 -14.42 -6.84
CA ASN A 120 17.14 -14.27 -6.19
C ASN A 120 17.08 -14.43 -4.66
N ALA A 121 15.92 -14.19 -4.04
CA ALA A 121 15.74 -14.41 -2.61
C ALA A 121 15.83 -15.89 -2.22
N ARG A 122 15.70 -16.82 -3.19
CA ARG A 122 15.76 -18.28 -2.96
C ARG A 122 14.84 -18.72 -1.82
N VAL A 123 13.60 -18.21 -1.82
CA VAL A 123 12.57 -18.59 -0.85
C VAL A 123 11.28 -18.93 -1.57
N CYS A 124 10.71 -20.10 -1.28
CA CYS A 124 9.41 -20.49 -1.81
C CYS A 124 8.29 -19.68 -1.16
N GLU A 125 7.41 -19.08 -1.96
CA GLU A 125 6.31 -18.25 -1.45
C GLU A 125 5.09 -19.02 -0.94
N LEU A 126 5.06 -20.34 -1.14
CA LEU A 126 4.03 -21.23 -0.60
C LEU A 126 4.45 -21.87 0.71
N CYS A 127 5.58 -22.59 0.70
CA CYS A 127 6.04 -23.36 1.87
C CYS A 127 7.14 -22.65 2.68
N GLY A 128 7.71 -21.55 2.20
CA GLY A 128 8.80 -20.85 2.89
C GLY A 128 10.16 -21.53 2.82
N CYS A 129 10.30 -22.65 2.11
CA CYS A 129 11.57 -23.38 1.98
C CYS A 129 12.65 -22.49 1.34
N LYS A 130 13.88 -22.57 1.88
CA LYS A 130 15.07 -21.84 1.41
C LYS A 130 16.13 -22.74 0.78
N GLU A 131 16.03 -24.05 0.97
CA GLU A 131 17.04 -25.05 0.61
C GLU A 131 16.70 -25.83 -0.67
N ALA A 132 15.81 -25.31 -1.52
CA ALA A 132 15.53 -25.95 -2.80
C ALA A 132 16.63 -25.65 -3.83
N ASP A 133 17.01 -26.67 -4.61
CA ASP A 133 17.99 -26.53 -5.70
C ASP A 133 17.50 -25.62 -6.82
N LEU A 134 16.19 -25.66 -7.10
CA LEU A 134 15.55 -24.88 -8.16
C LEU A 134 14.27 -24.20 -7.67
N TYR A 135 14.16 -22.92 -8.04
CA TYR A 135 12.95 -22.12 -7.86
C TYR A 135 12.37 -21.76 -9.23
N GLU A 136 11.08 -22.03 -9.39
CA GLU A 136 10.34 -21.85 -10.62
C GLU A 136 9.27 -20.77 -10.43
N VAL A 137 8.92 -20.12 -11.54
CA VAL A 137 7.89 -19.08 -11.53
C VAL A 137 6.61 -19.65 -12.10
N HIS A 138 5.61 -19.85 -11.23
CA HIS A 138 4.26 -20.14 -11.66
C HIS A 138 3.56 -18.85 -12.10
N VAL A 139 2.95 -18.87 -13.29
CA VAL A 139 2.28 -17.71 -13.90
C VAL A 139 0.84 -18.07 -14.27
N ILE A 140 -0.09 -17.18 -13.93
CA ILE A 140 -1.51 -17.30 -14.30
C ILE A 140 -1.95 -16.15 -15.20
N ARG A 141 -2.98 -16.40 -16.02
CA ARG A 141 -3.58 -15.38 -16.89
C ARG A 141 -4.43 -14.38 -16.11
N ASN A 142 -5.27 -14.87 -15.19
CA ASN A 142 -6.24 -14.05 -14.47
C ASN A 142 -6.37 -14.46 -13.00
N LEU A 143 -6.51 -13.48 -12.10
CA LEU A 143 -6.71 -13.72 -10.66
C LEU A 143 -8.16 -14.11 -10.32
N ASN A 144 -9.11 -13.74 -11.19
CA ASN A 144 -10.54 -13.94 -10.93
C ASN A 144 -11.02 -15.37 -11.25
N GLU A 145 -10.25 -16.11 -12.05
CA GLU A 145 -10.55 -17.50 -12.45
C GLU A 145 -10.01 -18.53 -11.45
N LEU A 146 -9.30 -18.08 -10.43
CA LEU A 146 -8.74 -18.93 -9.40
C LEU A 146 -9.83 -19.48 -8.48
N GLY A 147 -9.75 -20.76 -8.13
CA GLY A 147 -10.58 -21.43 -7.13
C GLY A 147 -10.16 -21.11 -5.69
N ASN A 148 -10.22 -22.10 -4.81
CA ASN A 148 -9.93 -21.97 -3.37
C ASN A 148 -8.74 -22.81 -2.89
N SER A 149 -7.88 -23.28 -3.79
CA SER A 149 -6.69 -24.04 -3.41
C SER A 149 -5.71 -23.18 -2.62
N ASP A 150 -4.79 -23.80 -1.89
CA ASP A 150 -3.80 -23.10 -1.05
C ASP A 150 -3.03 -22.03 -1.83
N TRP A 151 -2.55 -22.38 -3.03
CA TRP A 151 -1.76 -21.49 -3.86
C TRP A 151 -2.59 -20.37 -4.49
N GLU A 152 -3.83 -20.66 -4.84
CA GLU A 152 -4.79 -19.73 -5.39
C GLU A 152 -5.15 -18.64 -4.37
N THR A 153 -5.39 -19.06 -3.13
CA THR A 153 -5.68 -18.17 -1.99
C THR A 153 -4.50 -17.22 -1.73
N VAL A 154 -3.27 -17.74 -1.77
CA VAL A 154 -2.06 -16.91 -1.64
C VAL A 154 -1.94 -15.90 -2.77
N MET A 155 -2.21 -16.30 -4.02
CA MET A 155 -2.15 -15.39 -5.18
C MET A 155 -3.25 -14.32 -5.14
N LYS A 156 -4.49 -14.69 -4.74
CA LYS A 156 -5.60 -13.75 -4.52
C LYS A 156 -5.27 -12.73 -3.43
N LYS A 157 -4.81 -13.20 -2.26
CA LYS A 157 -4.43 -12.33 -1.12
C LYS A 157 -3.30 -11.36 -1.50
N LYS A 158 -2.29 -11.85 -2.23
CA LYS A 158 -1.16 -11.01 -2.70
C LYS A 158 -1.54 -10.12 -3.91
N ARG A 159 -2.66 -10.40 -4.59
CA ARG A 159 -3.06 -9.82 -5.89
C ARG A 159 -1.92 -9.81 -6.91
N ARG A 160 -1.25 -10.96 -7.09
CA ARG A 160 -0.13 -11.15 -8.03
C ARG A 160 -0.40 -12.33 -8.95
N LYS A 161 -0.16 -12.15 -10.25
CA LYS A 161 -0.27 -13.21 -11.27
C LYS A 161 0.96 -14.14 -11.35
N THR A 162 1.97 -13.90 -10.53
CA THR A 162 3.21 -14.68 -10.50
C THR A 162 3.55 -15.12 -9.09
N LEU A 163 3.99 -16.36 -8.94
CA LEU A 163 4.34 -16.98 -7.68
C LEU A 163 5.68 -17.72 -7.83
N VAL A 164 6.65 -17.42 -6.96
CA VAL A 164 7.94 -18.12 -6.95
C VAL A 164 7.83 -19.30 -6.00
N VAL A 165 8.08 -20.50 -6.51
CA VAL A 165 7.86 -21.75 -5.79
C VAL A 165 9.05 -22.69 -5.98
N CYS A 166 9.30 -23.58 -5.02
CA CYS A 166 10.23 -24.69 -5.24
C CYS A 166 9.60 -25.74 -6.17
N SER A 167 10.43 -26.59 -6.78
CA SER A 167 9.98 -27.68 -7.67
C SER A 167 8.84 -28.53 -7.09
N LYS A 168 8.96 -28.95 -5.82
CA LYS A 168 7.92 -29.73 -5.10
C LYS A 168 6.57 -29.01 -5.05
N CYS A 169 6.59 -27.70 -4.79
CA CYS A 169 5.37 -26.89 -4.76
C CYS A 169 4.84 -26.64 -6.17
N HIS A 170 5.72 -26.50 -7.17
CA HIS A 170 5.31 -26.32 -8.55
C HIS A 170 4.61 -27.56 -9.09
N GLU A 171 5.13 -28.76 -8.84
CA GLU A 171 4.46 -30.01 -9.20
C GLU A 171 3.09 -30.15 -8.53
N ARG A 172 2.96 -29.76 -7.25
CA ARG A 172 1.66 -29.78 -6.55
C ARG A 172 0.62 -28.87 -7.18
N ILE A 173 1.04 -27.80 -7.86
CA ILE A 173 0.12 -26.90 -8.57
C ILE A 173 -0.38 -27.55 -9.85
N HIS A 174 0.46 -28.31 -10.57
CA HIS A 174 0.11 -28.92 -11.87
C HIS A 174 -0.47 -30.34 -11.76
N LYS A 175 -0.37 -30.99 -10.60
CA LYS A 175 -0.99 -32.31 -10.33
C LYS A 175 -2.49 -32.21 -9.98
N HIS A 176 -3.00 -31.01 -9.76
CA HIS A 176 -4.41 -30.72 -9.55
C HIS A 176 -5.08 -30.31 -10.86
#